data_AF-A0AAE3WJE5-F1
#
_entry.id   AF-A0AAE3WJE5-F1
#
_cell.length_a   1.000
_cell.length_b   1.000
_cell.length_c   1.000
_cell.angle_alpha   90.00
_cell.angle_beta   90.00
_cell.angle_gamma   90.00
#
_symmetry.space_group_name_H-M   'P 1'
#
loop_
_entity.id
_entity.type
_entity.pdbx_description
1 polymer ?
#
loop_
_entity_poly.entity_id
_entity_poly.type
_entity_poly.pdbx_seq_one_letter_code
_entity_poly.pdbx_strand_id
1 'polypeptide(L)' 'MTISHSIRVPIPFCYVWMTEGAPNRSELFRNYVEGYIKRTEPNLQLVRIDGMTALCERA' A
#
# COMPACT_ATOMS: atom_id res chain seq x y z
N MET A 1 -20.84 -9.05 13.14
CA MET A 1 -19.85 -8.92 12.05
C MET A 1 -19.88 -7.48 11.60
N THR A 2 -18.93 -6.67 12.06
CA THR A 2 -18.80 -5.27 11.66
C THR A 2 -18.29 -5.25 10.22
N ILE A 3 -19.00 -4.59 9.32
CA ILE A 3 -18.55 -4.42 7.94
C ILE A 3 -17.36 -3.46 7.99
N SER A 4 -16.14 -3.99 7.94
CA SER A 4 -14.93 -3.19 7.77
C SER A 4 -15.02 -2.52 6.40
N HIS A 5 -15.37 -1.23 6.37
CA HIS A 5 -15.31 -0.44 5.15
C HIS A 5 -13.84 -0.20 4.79
N SER A 6 -13.27 -1.13 4.00
CA SER A 6 -11.92 -0.99 3.47
C SER A 6 -11.87 0.16 2.46
N ILE A 7 -11.02 1.16 2.72
CA ILE A 7 -10.74 2.28 1.83
C ILE A 7 -9.74 1.81 0.78
N ARG A 8 -10.05 2.03 -0.49
CA ARG A 8 -9.21 1.60 -1.63
C ARG A 8 -8.35 2.78 -2.09
N VAL A 9 -7.04 2.65 -2.00
CA VAL A 9 -6.09 3.66 -2.47
C VAL A 9 -5.29 3.08 -3.66
N PRO A 10 -5.28 3.75 -4.83
CA PRO A 10 -4.48 3.28 -5.95
C PRO A 10 -2.98 3.43 -5.67
N ILE A 11 -2.19 2.43 -6.03
CA ILE A 11 -0.74 2.44 -5.84
C ILE A 11 -0.07 3.04 -7.09
N PRO A 12 0.91 3.96 -6.93
CA PRO A 12 1.70 4.45 -8.05
C PRO A 12 2.41 3.31 -8.81
N PHE A 13 2.17 3.22 -10.12
CA PHE A 13 2.75 2.16 -10.95
C PHE A 13 4.28 2.15 -10.96
N CYS A 14 4.92 3.31 -10.81
CA CYS A 14 6.37 3.41 -10.79
C CYS A 14 7.04 2.57 -9.68
N TYR A 15 6.35 2.26 -8.58
CA TYR A 15 6.90 1.42 -7.51
C TYR A 15 7.18 -0.02 -7.97
N VAL A 16 6.52 -0.49 -9.02
CA VAL A 16 6.81 -1.78 -9.64
C VAL A 16 8.20 -1.75 -10.29
N TRP A 17 8.55 -0.70 -11.01
CA TRP A 17 9.86 -0.56 -11.65
C TRP A 17 10.97 -0.26 -10.66
N MET A 18 10.70 0.57 -9.64
CA MET A 18 11.69 0.91 -8.62
C MET A 18 12.14 -0.28 -7.77
N THR A 19 11.36 -1.37 -7.76
CA THR A 19 11.66 -2.59 -7.00
C THR A 19 12.14 -3.72 -7.89
N GLU A 20 12.39 -3.45 -9.17
CA GLU A 20 12.86 -4.44 -10.14
C GLU A 20 14.31 -4.87 -9.89
N GLY A 21 14.56 -6.18 -9.99
CA GLY A 21 15.86 -6.78 -9.68
C GLY A 21 16.22 -6.84 -8.19
N ALA A 22 15.45 -6.22 -7.30
CA ALA A 22 15.73 -6.23 -5.87
C ALA A 22 15.54 -7.65 -5.28
N PRO A 23 16.50 -8.17 -4.51
CA PRO A 23 16.39 -9.50 -3.90
C PRO A 23 15.23 -9.60 -2.89
N ASN A 24 14.85 -8.48 -2.26
CA ASN A 24 13.71 -8.36 -1.35
C ASN A 24 12.57 -7.52 -1.95
N ARG A 25 12.34 -7.64 -3.26
CA ARG A 25 11.34 -6.87 -4.03
C ARG A 25 9.99 -6.70 -3.33
N SER A 26 9.40 -7.78 -2.81
CA SER A 26 8.08 -7.73 -2.17
C SER A 26 8.05 -6.87 -0.90
N GLU A 27 9.09 -6.97 -0.07
CA GLU A 27 9.24 -6.16 1.14
C GLU A 27 9.47 -4.69 0.78
N LEU A 28 10.38 -4.42 -0.15
CA LEU A 28 10.67 -3.07 -0.60
C LEU A 28 9.43 -2.39 -1.21
N PHE A 29 8.67 -3.12 -2.02
CA PHE A 29 7.42 -2.65 -2.60
C PHE A 29 6.40 -2.30 -1.51
N ARG A 30 6.23 -3.17 -0.52
CA ARG A 30 5.34 -2.90 0.62
C ARG A 30 5.77 -1.66 1.39
N ASN A 31 7.07 -1.49 1.66
CA ASN A 31 7.61 -0.32 2.36
C ASN A 31 7.32 0.99 1.60
N TYR A 32 7.42 0.97 0.27
CA TYR A 32 7.04 2.14 -0.56
C TYR A 32 5.54 2.45 -0.46
N VAL A 33 4.68 1.43 -0.50
CA VAL A 33 3.23 1.60 -0.36
C VAL A 33 2.86 2.14 1.02
N GLU A 34 3.45 1.61 2.09
CA GLU A 34 3.22 2.10 3.47
C GLU A 34 3.68 3.55 3.64
N GLY A 35 4.86 3.90 3.12
CA GLY A 35 5.38 5.26 3.14
C GLY A 35 4.53 6.24 2.33
N TYR A 36 4.02 5.81 1.17
CA TYR A 36 3.09 6.58 0.36
C TYR A 36 1.80 6.88 1.11
N ILE A 37 1.13 5.86 1.64
CA ILE A 37 -0.14 6.03 2.38
C ILE A 37 0.06 6.94 3.60
N LYS A 38 1.12 6.70 4.39
CA LYS A 38 1.43 7.53 5.56
C LYS A 38 1.62 9.01 5.20
N ARG A 39 2.18 9.30 4.01
CA ARG A 39 2.46 10.65 3.55
C ARG A 39 1.25 11.33 2.93
N THR A 40 0.42 10.61 2.17
CA THR A 40 -0.73 11.20 1.44
C THR A 40 -2.02 11.14 2.23
N GLU A 41 -2.20 10.10 3.05
CA GLU A 41 -3.42 9.78 3.78
C GLU A 41 -3.07 9.38 5.23
N PRO A 42 -2.59 10.32 6.07
CA PRO A 42 -2.00 10.01 7.38
C PRO A 42 -2.97 9.38 8.39
N ASN A 43 -4.27 9.47 8.15
CA ASN A 43 -5.32 8.85 8.97
C ASN A 43 -5.66 7.41 8.53
N LEU A 44 -4.95 6.87 7.55
CA LEU A 44 -5.16 5.52 7.03
C LEU A 44 -4.00 4.60 7.42
N GLN A 45 -4.35 3.35 7.71
CA GLN A 45 -3.40 2.28 7.93
C GLN A 45 -3.54 1.22 6.82
N LEU A 46 -2.42 0.81 6.23
CA LEU A 46 -2.40 -0.26 5.23
C LEU A 46 -2.72 -1.60 5.89
N VAL A 47 -3.79 -2.26 5.43
CA VAL A 47 -4.16 -3.61 5.87
C VAL A 47 -3.56 -4.65 4.93
N ARG A 48 -3.85 -4.54 3.63
CA ARG A 48 -3.30 -5.44 2.60
C ARG A 48 -3.16 -4.77 1.26
N ILE A 49 -2.33 -5.37 0.40
CA ILE A 49 -2.20 -4.98 -1.00
C ILE A 49 -2.89 -6.03 -1.85
N ASP A 50 -3.74 -5.59 -2.78
CA ASP A 50 -4.45 -6.41 -3.75
C ASP A 50 -4.16 -5.87 -5.16
N GLY A 51 -3.20 -6.49 -5.84
CA GLY A 51 -2.63 -5.98 -7.09
C GLY A 51 -2.03 -4.58 -6.92
N MET A 52 -2.54 -3.61 -7.68
CA MET A 52 -2.15 -2.20 -7.61
C MET A 52 -3.09 -1.36 -6.72
N THR A 53 -3.82 -2.00 -5.81
CA THR A 53 -4.69 -1.33 -4.84
C THR A 53 -4.22 -1.62 -3.42
N ALA A 54 -4.00 -0.57 -2.63
CA ALA A 54 -3.85 -0.66 -1.19
C ALA A 54 -5.24 -0.64 -0.52
N LEU A 55 -5.55 -1.65 0.26
CA LEU A 55 -6.74 -1.68 1.11
C LEU A 55 -6.35 -1.19 2.50
N CYS A 56 -7.00 -0.11 2.92
CA CYS A 56 -6.70 0.59 4.15
C CYS A 56 -7.92 0.65 5.06
N GLU A 57 -7.66 0.85 6.34
CA GLU A 57 -8.67 1.19 7.35
C GLU A 57 -8.30 2.53 7.99
N ARG A 58 -9.26 3.17 8.67
CA ARG A 58 -8.94 4.36 9.47
C ARG A 58 -8.14 3.94 10.70
N ALA A 59 -7.04 4.63 10.94
CA ALA A 59 -6.17 4.44 12.10
C ALA A 59 -6.82 4.91 13.40
#